data_AF-A0A830EIH8-F1
#
_entry.id   AF-A0A830EIH8-F1
#
_cell.length_a   1.000
_cell.length_b   1.000
_cell.length_c   1.000
_cell.angle_alpha   90.00
_cell.angle_beta   90.00
_cell.angle_gamma   90.00
#
_symmetry.space_group_name_H-M   'P 1'
#
loop_
_entity.id
_entity.type
_entity.pdbx_description
1 polymer ?
#
loop_
_entity_poly.entity_id
_entity_poly.type
_entity_poly.pdbx_seq_one_letter_code
_entity_poly.pdbx_strand_id
1 'polypeptide(L)'
;MSIPESLINEAMKSGIDIIDLISKALNLDPSERSKAHLELAENFLRDGMELIDRDPVQASEKLYKAAEEAIKAMAVALGLDEARTAEAQWRWAATLLFDAVDSISSRLNNREIRLWWRAAWFLHVEGFHEARLRPRQVREDVEYVEDIVKLARSIVK
;
A
#
# COMPACT_ATOMS: atom_id res chain seq x y z
N MET A 1 1.32 24.85 11.51
CA MET A 1 2.74 24.51 11.31
C MET A 1 2.80 23.49 10.19
N SER A 2 3.65 23.66 9.18
CA SER A 2 3.86 22.69 8.11
C SER A 2 5.06 21.79 8.45
N ILE A 3 4.97 20.50 8.18
CA ILE A 3 6.12 19.60 8.29
C ILE A 3 7.12 19.96 7.18
N PRO A 4 8.41 20.22 7.49
CA PRO A 4 9.40 20.51 6.45
C PRO A 4 9.56 19.34 5.47
N GLU A 5 9.46 19.65 4.17
CA GLU A 5 9.54 18.65 3.09
C GLU A 5 10.89 17.91 3.08
N SER A 6 11.97 18.59 3.47
CA SER A 6 13.30 17.97 3.61
C SER A 6 13.32 16.80 4.58
N LEU A 7 12.54 16.87 5.66
CA LEU A 7 12.44 15.81 6.66
C LEU A 7 11.64 14.61 6.13
N ILE A 8 10.52 14.88 5.45
CA ILE A 8 9.70 13.86 4.79
C ILE A 8 10.55 13.10 3.76
N ASN A 9 11.27 13.84 2.93
CA ASN A 9 12.11 13.25 1.89
C ASN A 9 13.25 12.39 2.47
N GLU A 10 13.87 12.80 3.58
CA GLU A 10 14.91 12.02 4.24
C GLU A 10 14.36 10.72 4.85
N ALA A 11 13.18 10.79 5.48
CA ALA A 11 12.49 9.62 6.00
C ALA A 11 12.17 8.63 4.86
N MET A 12 11.61 9.12 3.75
CA MET A 12 11.31 8.28 2.58
C MET A 12 12.56 7.65 1.97
N LYS A 13 13.67 8.40 1.83
CA LYS A 13 14.95 7.86 1.35
C LYS A 13 15.52 6.77 2.25
N SER A 14 15.29 6.90 3.56
CA SER A 14 15.70 5.91 4.56
C SER A 14 14.75 4.70 4.62
N GLY A 15 13.69 4.69 3.80
CA GLY A 15 12.66 3.64 3.79
C GLY A 15 11.76 3.66 5.03
N ILE A 16 11.75 4.77 5.78
CA ILE A 16 10.95 4.90 6.98
C ILE A 16 9.48 5.10 6.59
N ASP A 17 8.61 4.26 7.14
CA ASP A 17 7.17 4.42 7.00
C ASP A 17 6.69 5.56 7.91
N ILE A 18 6.23 6.63 7.29
CA ILE A 18 5.86 7.87 7.99
C ILE A 18 4.58 7.67 8.81
N ILE A 19 3.63 6.84 8.35
CA ILE A 19 2.41 6.55 9.10
C ILE A 19 2.78 5.80 10.36
N ASP A 20 3.61 4.77 10.27
CA ASP A 20 4.07 4.00 11.42
C ASP A 20 4.89 4.86 12.39
N LEU A 21 5.75 5.73 11.85
CA LEU A 21 6.55 6.68 12.63
C LEU A 21 5.67 7.60 13.47
N ILE A 22 4.73 8.29 12.81
CA ILE A 22 3.84 9.26 13.46
C ILE A 22 2.88 8.54 14.42
N SER A 23 2.31 7.40 14.02
CA SER A 23 1.39 6.63 14.85
C SER A 23 2.05 6.22 16.16
N LYS A 24 3.29 5.74 16.10
CA LYS A 24 4.04 5.37 17.30
C LYS A 24 4.42 6.57 18.16
N ALA A 25 4.81 7.69 17.55
CA ALA A 25 5.10 8.92 18.29
C ALA A 25 3.87 9.49 19.02
N LEU A 26 2.69 9.33 18.44
CA LEU A 26 1.41 9.74 19.03
C LEU A 26 0.77 8.66 19.92
N ASN A 27 1.37 7.48 20.01
CA ASN A 27 0.84 6.30 20.71
C ASN A 27 -0.60 5.98 20.27
N LEU A 28 -0.85 6.05 18.96
CA LEU A 28 -2.14 5.68 18.37
C LEU A 28 -2.40 4.18 18.54
N ASP A 29 -3.67 3.82 18.68
CA ASP A 29 -4.05 2.43 18.70
C ASP A 29 -4.01 1.80 17.28
N PRO A 30 -4.03 0.46 17.16
CA PRO A 30 -4.03 -0.20 15.85
C PRO A 30 -5.22 0.16 14.96
N SER A 31 -6.40 0.53 15.50
CA SER A 31 -7.55 0.95 14.70
C SER A 31 -7.26 2.30 14.05
N GLU A 32 -6.76 3.28 14.79
CA GLU A 32 -6.39 4.59 14.25
C GLU A 32 -5.26 4.48 13.21
N ARG A 33 -4.21 3.69 13.50
CA ARG A 33 -3.10 3.46 12.56
C ARG A 33 -3.57 2.77 11.28
N SER A 34 -4.42 1.75 11.38
CA SER A 34 -4.96 1.08 10.19
C SER A 34 -5.86 1.99 9.34
N LYS A 35 -6.61 2.91 9.96
CA LYS A 35 -7.38 3.94 9.26
C LYS A 35 -6.49 4.90 8.48
N ALA A 36 -5.37 5.34 9.06
CA ALA A 36 -4.43 6.22 8.37
C ALA A 36 -3.86 5.58 7.09
N HIS A 37 -3.47 4.31 7.15
CA HIS A 37 -3.04 3.57 5.95
C HIS A 37 -4.17 3.43 4.94
N LEU A 38 -5.39 3.11 5.38
CA LEU A 38 -6.55 2.98 4.47
C LEU A 38 -6.86 4.31 3.76
N GLU A 39 -6.84 5.43 4.47
CA GLU A 39 -7.05 6.75 3.87
C GLU A 39 -6.00 7.03 2.80
N LEU A 40 -4.73 6.71 3.07
CA LEU A 40 -3.66 6.89 2.09
C LEU A 40 -3.83 5.96 0.89
N ALA A 41 -4.27 4.71 1.10
CA ALA A 41 -4.58 3.76 0.04
C ALA A 41 -5.67 4.30 -0.90
N GLU A 42 -6.77 4.82 -0.35
CA GLU A 42 -7.88 5.39 -1.11
C GLU A 42 -7.46 6.63 -1.91
N ASN A 43 -6.63 7.49 -1.31
CA ASN A 43 -6.08 8.66 -1.99
C ASN A 43 -5.17 8.25 -3.17
N PHE A 44 -4.29 7.28 -2.96
CA PHE A 44 -3.43 6.79 -4.04
C PHE A 44 -4.19 6.09 -5.16
N LEU A 45 -5.26 5.35 -4.84
CA LEU A 45 -6.11 4.72 -5.84
C LEU A 45 -6.75 5.78 -6.75
N ARG A 46 -7.35 6.82 -6.15
CA ARG A 46 -7.95 7.94 -6.89
C ARG A 46 -6.92 8.64 -7.79
N ASP A 47 -5.78 9.02 -7.21
CA ASP A 47 -4.69 9.68 -7.95
C ASP A 47 -4.19 8.82 -9.12
N GLY A 48 -4.01 7.51 -8.88
CA GLY A 48 -3.54 6.58 -9.90
C GLY A 48 -4.50 6.47 -11.07
N MET A 49 -5.81 6.37 -10.80
CA MET A 49 -6.84 6.31 -11.83
C MET A 49 -6.90 7.58 -12.69
N GLU A 50 -6.74 8.76 -12.09
CA GLU A 50 -6.74 10.05 -12.80
C GLU A 50 -5.52 10.22 -13.74
N LEU A 51 -4.43 9.50 -13.46
CA LEU A 51 -3.19 9.59 -14.22
C LEU A 51 -3.09 8.61 -15.39
N ILE A 52 -3.90 7.56 -15.46
CA ILE A 52 -3.75 6.44 -16.41
C ILE A 52 -3.50 6.90 -17.86
N ASP A 53 -4.33 7.82 -18.36
CA ASP A 53 -4.24 8.28 -19.76
C ASP A 53 -3.20 9.39 -19.98
N ARG A 54 -2.76 10.06 -18.91
CA ARG A 54 -1.86 11.22 -18.96
C ARG A 54 -0.41 10.82 -18.72
N ASP A 55 -0.19 9.98 -17.73
CA ASP A 55 1.10 9.52 -17.23
C ASP A 55 0.95 8.09 -16.68
N PRO A 56 0.97 7.06 -17.54
CA PRO A 56 0.81 5.67 -17.12
C PRO A 56 1.92 5.20 -16.18
N VAL A 57 3.12 5.79 -16.24
CA VAL A 57 4.24 5.45 -15.35
C VAL A 57 3.94 5.87 -13.92
N GLN A 58 3.49 7.12 -13.73
CA GLN A 58 3.07 7.60 -12.41
C GLN A 58 1.77 6.94 -11.94
N ALA A 59 0.84 6.64 -12.86
CA ALA A 59 -0.36 5.89 -12.53
C ALA A 59 -0.02 4.51 -11.95
N SER A 60 0.90 3.78 -12.57
CA SER A 60 1.35 2.48 -12.08
C SER A 60 1.94 2.54 -10.67
N GLU A 61 2.76 3.54 -10.37
CA GLU A 61 3.32 3.70 -9.02
C GLU A 61 2.25 4.03 -7.99
N LYS A 62 1.32 4.94 -8.33
CA LYS A 62 0.21 5.31 -7.44
C LYS A 62 -0.70 4.11 -7.16
N LEU A 63 -1.04 3.33 -8.18
CA LEU A 63 -1.85 2.12 -8.02
C LEU A 63 -1.13 1.05 -7.17
N TYR A 64 0.17 0.87 -7.36
CA TYR A 64 0.96 -0.01 -6.48
C TYR A 64 0.94 0.50 -5.03
N LYS A 65 1.17 1.79 -4.79
CA LYS A 65 1.11 2.37 -3.43
C LYS A 65 -0.28 2.23 -2.80
N ALA A 66 -1.34 2.31 -3.58
CA ALA A 66 -2.69 2.05 -3.10
C ALA A 66 -2.82 0.62 -2.56
N ALA A 67 -2.33 -0.37 -3.31
CA ALA A 67 -2.30 -1.76 -2.87
C ALA A 67 -1.39 -1.95 -1.64
N GLU A 68 -0.19 -1.37 -1.65
CA GLU A 68 0.76 -1.45 -0.53
C GLU A 68 0.14 -0.94 0.77
N GLU A 69 -0.42 0.27 0.76
CA GLU A 69 -1.06 0.87 1.93
C GLU A 69 -2.30 0.08 2.39
N ALA A 70 -3.06 -0.50 1.46
CA ALA A 70 -4.19 -1.37 1.81
C ALA A 70 -3.73 -2.69 2.48
N ILE A 71 -2.62 -3.30 2.04
CA ILE A 71 -2.01 -4.46 2.70
C ILE A 71 -1.55 -4.08 4.11
N LYS A 72 -0.85 -2.94 4.28
CA LYS A 72 -0.43 -2.44 5.60
C LYS A 72 -1.62 -2.22 6.53
N ALA A 73 -2.67 -1.57 6.04
CA ALA A 73 -3.91 -1.33 6.78
C ALA A 73 -4.53 -2.64 7.29
N MET A 74 -4.69 -3.64 6.43
CA MET A 74 -5.20 -4.95 6.80
C MET A 74 -4.28 -5.67 7.79
N ALA A 75 -2.97 -5.63 7.58
CA ALA A 75 -2.01 -6.29 8.46
C ALA A 75 -2.06 -5.73 9.89
N VAL A 76 -2.17 -4.41 10.02
CA VAL A 76 -2.36 -3.73 11.31
C VAL A 76 -3.72 -4.09 11.91
N ALA A 77 -4.82 -3.99 11.16
CA ALA A 77 -6.18 -4.26 11.64
C ALA A 77 -6.38 -5.72 12.08
N LEU A 78 -5.72 -6.67 11.42
CA LEU A 78 -5.75 -8.10 11.76
C LEU A 78 -4.74 -8.49 12.84
N GLY A 79 -3.87 -7.57 13.26
CA GLY A 79 -2.85 -7.80 14.28
C GLY A 79 -1.79 -8.82 13.86
N LEU A 80 -1.33 -8.76 12.60
CA LEU A 80 -0.35 -9.69 12.06
C LEU A 80 1.08 -9.43 12.55
N ASP A 81 1.94 -10.46 12.54
CA ASP A 81 3.34 -10.35 12.97
C ASP A 81 4.17 -9.46 12.04
N GLU A 82 3.81 -9.40 10.77
CA GLU A 82 4.45 -8.57 9.76
C GLU A 82 4.31 -7.08 10.10
N ALA A 83 3.13 -6.67 10.57
CA ALA A 83 2.89 -5.28 11.00
C ALA A 83 3.69 -4.90 12.25
N ARG A 84 3.83 -5.84 13.20
CA ARG A 84 4.71 -5.65 14.39
C ARG A 84 6.17 -5.55 13.99
N THR A 85 6.60 -6.41 13.06
CA THR A 85 7.97 -6.42 12.56
C THR A 85 8.30 -5.12 11.82
N ALA A 86 7.37 -4.63 11.00
CA ALA A 86 7.54 -3.37 10.27
C ALA A 86 7.67 -2.19 11.24
N GLU A 87 6.82 -2.12 12.27
CA GLU A 87 6.87 -1.07 13.30
C GLU A 87 8.17 -1.09 14.11
N ALA A 88 8.70 -2.27 14.40
CA ALA A 88 9.99 -2.42 15.09
C ALA A 88 11.17 -1.96 14.23
N GLN A 89 11.09 -2.21 12.91
CA GLN A 89 12.13 -1.83 11.94
C GLN A 89 11.90 -0.43 11.33
N TRP A 90 10.78 0.22 11.66
CA TRP A 90 10.30 1.46 11.06
C TRP A 90 10.04 1.41 9.54
N ARG A 91 9.98 0.21 8.95
CA ARG A 91 9.97 0.05 7.50
C ARG A 91 9.17 -1.17 7.07
N TRP A 92 8.55 -1.08 5.90
CA TRP A 92 7.96 -2.21 5.20
C TRP A 92 8.86 -2.66 4.06
N ALA A 93 9.59 -3.75 4.26
CA ALA A 93 10.35 -4.37 3.18
C ALA A 93 9.40 -5.11 2.22
N ALA A 94 9.76 -5.21 0.94
CA ALA A 94 8.94 -5.91 -0.05
C ALA A 94 8.63 -7.35 0.39
N THR A 95 9.61 -8.08 0.92
CA THR A 95 9.42 -9.44 1.46
C THR A 95 8.34 -9.49 2.55
N LEU A 96 8.33 -8.48 3.43
CA LEU A 96 7.36 -8.39 4.52
C LEU A 96 5.94 -8.12 4.01
N LEU A 97 5.80 -7.38 2.91
CA LEU A 97 4.51 -7.17 2.24
C LEU A 97 4.00 -8.47 1.61
N PHE A 98 4.87 -9.24 0.95
CA PHE A 98 4.50 -10.56 0.41
C PHE A 98 4.09 -11.55 1.52
N ASP A 99 4.82 -11.58 2.63
CA ASP A 99 4.47 -12.40 3.80
C ASP A 99 3.12 -11.96 4.39
N ALA A 100 2.88 -10.65 4.49
CA ALA A 100 1.60 -10.11 4.96
C ALA A 100 0.44 -10.50 4.05
N VAL A 101 0.61 -10.47 2.72
CA VAL A 101 -0.41 -10.93 1.75
C VAL A 101 -0.75 -12.40 1.98
N ASP A 102 0.26 -13.24 2.23
CA ASP A 102 0.07 -14.67 2.49
C ASP A 102 -0.67 -14.92 3.81
N SER A 103 -0.33 -14.16 4.85
CA SER A 103 -0.99 -14.16 6.16
C SER A 103 -2.44 -13.67 6.08
N ILE A 104 -2.70 -12.57 5.36
CA ILE A 104 -4.06 -12.04 5.09
C ILE A 104 -4.89 -13.08 4.33
N SER A 105 -4.33 -13.65 3.27
CA SER A 105 -4.97 -14.69 2.46
C SER A 105 -5.44 -15.87 3.31
N SER A 106 -4.57 -16.34 4.21
CA SER A 106 -4.87 -17.44 5.13
C SER A 106 -5.90 -17.04 6.18
N ARG A 107 -5.74 -15.86 6.80
CA ARG A 107 -6.60 -15.35 7.88
C ARG A 107 -8.04 -15.12 7.44
N LEU A 108 -8.24 -14.70 6.18
CA LEU A 108 -9.54 -14.38 5.60
C LEU A 108 -10.11 -15.50 4.73
N ASN A 109 -9.35 -16.58 4.52
CA ASN A 109 -9.66 -17.64 3.55
C ASN A 109 -9.97 -17.08 2.13
N ASN A 110 -9.22 -16.03 1.74
CA ASN A 110 -9.34 -15.41 0.42
C ASN A 110 -8.04 -15.61 -0.34
N ARG A 111 -8.04 -16.55 -1.31
CA ARG A 111 -6.84 -16.85 -2.11
C ARG A 111 -6.60 -15.84 -3.23
N GLU A 112 -7.65 -15.14 -3.67
CA GLU A 112 -7.60 -14.18 -4.78
C GLU A 112 -6.69 -12.99 -4.48
N ILE A 113 -6.58 -12.58 -3.21
CA ILE A 113 -5.69 -11.47 -2.82
C ILE A 113 -4.24 -11.68 -3.26
N ARG A 114 -3.77 -12.93 -3.36
CA ARG A 114 -2.42 -13.24 -3.85
C ARG A 114 -2.28 -12.92 -5.35
N LEU A 115 -3.35 -13.13 -6.13
CA LEU A 115 -3.38 -12.77 -7.55
C LEU A 115 -3.48 -11.26 -7.71
N TRP A 116 -4.32 -10.60 -6.91
CA TRP A 116 -4.46 -9.16 -6.94
C TRP A 116 -3.14 -8.45 -6.59
N TRP A 117 -2.44 -8.95 -5.56
CA TRP A 117 -1.12 -8.42 -5.19
C TRP A 117 -0.08 -8.61 -6.30
N ARG A 118 -0.12 -9.72 -7.04
CA ARG A 118 0.77 -9.92 -8.19
C ARG A 118 0.52 -8.91 -9.31
N ALA A 119 -0.74 -8.54 -9.56
CA ALA A 119 -1.06 -7.48 -10.52
C ALA A 119 -0.53 -6.12 -10.03
N ALA A 120 -0.70 -5.78 -8.75
CA ALA A 120 -0.12 -4.57 -8.17
C ALA A 120 1.42 -4.55 -8.26
N TRP A 121 2.08 -5.67 -7.98
CA TRP A 121 3.53 -5.82 -8.11
C TRP A 121 3.99 -5.70 -9.58
N PHE A 122 3.22 -6.24 -10.52
CA PHE A 122 3.47 -6.10 -11.95
C PHE A 122 3.40 -4.64 -12.39
N LEU A 123 2.41 -3.87 -11.92
CA LEU A 123 2.34 -2.42 -12.14
C LEU A 123 3.60 -1.71 -11.60
N HIS A 124 4.06 -2.06 -10.40
CA HIS A 124 5.27 -1.45 -9.83
C HIS A 124 6.52 -1.72 -10.68
N VAL A 125 6.75 -2.99 -11.06
CA VAL A 125 7.95 -3.37 -11.80
C VAL A 125 7.87 -2.93 -13.25
N GLU A 126 6.89 -3.43 -14.00
CA GLU A 126 6.82 -3.21 -15.45
C GLU A 126 6.26 -1.82 -15.80
N GLY A 127 5.41 -1.25 -14.95
CA GLY A 127 4.78 0.05 -15.16
C GLY A 127 5.63 1.22 -14.67
N PHE A 128 6.12 1.17 -13.43
CA PHE A 128 6.88 2.28 -12.85
C PHE A 128 8.38 2.17 -13.11
N HIS A 129 9.05 1.11 -12.65
CA HIS A 129 10.52 0.99 -12.77
C HIS A 129 10.99 0.82 -14.21
N GLU A 130 10.29 0.00 -14.98
CA GLU A 130 10.67 -0.31 -16.36
C GLU A 130 9.96 0.56 -17.41
N ALA A 131 8.90 1.28 -17.03
CA ALA A 131 8.13 2.18 -17.90
C ALA A 131 7.62 1.53 -19.21
N ARG A 132 7.21 0.27 -19.17
CA ARG A 132 6.83 -0.53 -20.36
C ARG A 132 5.34 -0.61 -20.62
N LEU A 133 4.50 -0.30 -19.62
CA LEU A 133 3.05 -0.46 -19.72
C LEU A 133 2.40 0.73 -20.44
N ARG A 134 1.48 0.42 -21.35
CA ARG A 134 0.60 1.42 -21.99
C ARG A 134 -0.62 1.70 -21.10
N PRO A 135 -1.30 2.86 -21.24
CA PRO A 135 -2.50 3.18 -20.46
C PRO A 135 -3.57 2.10 -20.43
N ARG A 136 -3.77 1.42 -21.58
CA ARG A 136 -4.69 0.29 -21.67
C ARG A 136 -4.29 -0.86 -20.74
N GLN A 137 -3.02 -1.24 -20.70
CA GLN A 137 -2.53 -2.34 -19.86
C GLN A 137 -2.62 -1.98 -18.38
N VAL A 138 -2.29 -0.73 -18.02
CA VAL A 138 -2.48 -0.23 -16.65
C VAL A 138 -3.94 -0.32 -16.24
N ARG A 139 -4.88 0.07 -17.12
CA ARG A 139 -6.32 0.01 -16.87
C ARG A 139 -6.84 -1.42 -16.63
N GLU A 140 -6.27 -2.41 -17.30
CA GLU A 140 -6.67 -3.82 -17.16
C GLU A 140 -6.37 -4.35 -15.73
N ASP A 141 -5.35 -3.82 -15.05
CA ASP A 141 -4.98 -4.25 -13.68
C ASP A 141 -5.61 -3.41 -12.55
N VAL A 142 -6.33 -2.32 -12.87
CA VAL A 142 -6.95 -1.43 -11.87
C VAL A 142 -7.94 -2.18 -10.99
N GLU A 143 -8.74 -3.09 -11.57
CA GLU A 143 -9.77 -3.84 -10.85
C GLU A 143 -9.18 -4.60 -9.65
N TYR A 144 -7.98 -5.17 -9.83
CA TYR A 144 -7.30 -5.92 -8.78
C TYR A 144 -6.84 -5.02 -7.64
N VAL A 145 -6.33 -3.82 -7.94
CA VAL A 145 -5.95 -2.84 -6.92
C VAL A 145 -7.19 -2.34 -6.19
N GLU A 146 -8.28 -2.03 -6.90
CA GLU A 146 -9.54 -1.64 -6.28
C GLU A 146 -10.06 -2.72 -5.34
N ASP A 147 -9.96 -3.99 -5.71
CA ASP A 147 -10.45 -5.11 -4.89
C ASP A 147 -9.62 -5.30 -3.61
N ILE A 148 -8.31 -5.06 -3.64
CA ILE A 148 -7.48 -5.00 -2.42
C ILE A 148 -7.96 -3.87 -1.51
N VAL A 149 -8.18 -2.66 -2.06
CA VAL A 149 -8.62 -1.49 -1.28
C VAL A 149 -10.02 -1.69 -0.71
N LYS A 150 -10.96 -2.25 -1.50
CA LYS A 150 -12.32 -2.60 -1.05
C LYS A 150 -12.27 -3.64 0.08
N LEU A 151 -11.41 -4.64 -0.03
CA LEU A 151 -11.21 -5.64 1.03
C LEU A 151 -10.68 -4.98 2.30
N ALA A 152 -9.66 -4.12 2.19
CA ALA A 152 -9.14 -3.37 3.33
C ALA A 152 -10.23 -2.53 4.02
N ARG A 153 -11.05 -1.82 3.24
CA ARG A 153 -12.20 -1.05 3.77
C ARG A 153 -13.19 -1.91 4.56
N SER A 154 -13.39 -3.16 4.16
CA SER A 154 -14.30 -4.08 4.87
C SER A 154 -13.75 -4.60 6.21
N ILE A 155 -12.43 -4.52 6.41
CA ILE A 155 -11.73 -5.06 7.58
C ILE A 155 -11.42 -3.97 8.60
N VAL A 156 -10.98 -2.80 8.13
CA VAL A 156 -10.66 -1.65 8.97
C VAL A 156 -11.95 -1.07 9.54
N LYS A 157 -12.05 -1.01 10.87
CA LYS A 157 -13.22 -0.51 11.63
C LYS A 157 -12.91 0.84 12.24
#